data_AF-A0A810DXL3-F1
#
_entry.id   AF-A0A810DXL3-F1
#
_cell.length_a   1.000
_cell.length_b   1.000
_cell.length_c   1.000
_cell.angle_alpha   90.00
_cell.angle_beta   90.00
_cell.angle_gamma   90.00
#
_symmetry.space_group_name_H-M   'P 1'
#
loop_
_entity.id
_entity.type
_entity.pdbx_description
1 polymer ?
#
loop_
_entity_poly.entity_id
_entity_poly.type
_entity_poly.pdbx_seq_one_letter_code
_entity_poly.pdbx_strand_id
1 'polypeptide(L)'
;MKNPPKLSIKIKRNALLGLAIVVGAGAGTAAIAQSASAAPAAAVVTSEQSLGVYNQFQKYLKNSAKTPYSLIQARNYLLNHIKRADSWRATVMVLQLENAQKARLNVFSEKLFPEKVQKAIDAAYRKGGQQTGLTYSSLLKYITDDSVRALLTESYGYGYKLETSEGMYYPVMHYEGFKFFKPYIGKDIAAYIDLMAADTNKPALNDAAIVISWDELINRTLALESYVKEYPKSNRTGAVKDKLKLMETFVFYGSNNTPAYEYLAKGELTTIDPELKQAYEKALQSGAGDSRVLKTIQSVLGMLDASGDKWNGNIEKFLRDFIQND
;
A
#
# COMPACT_ATOMS: atom_id res chain seq x y z
N MET A 1 9.78 45.36 -29.62
CA MET A 1 10.04 44.02 -30.19
C MET A 1 11.54 43.74 -30.11
N LYS A 2 11.95 42.83 -29.24
CA LYS A 2 13.35 42.36 -29.07
C LYS A 2 13.31 40.83 -29.18
N ASN A 3 14.11 40.26 -30.07
CA ASN A 3 14.21 38.80 -30.26
C ASN A 3 14.84 38.13 -29.02
N PRO A 4 14.39 36.94 -28.60
CA PRO A 4 15.07 36.16 -27.56
C PRO A 4 16.25 35.35 -28.13
N PRO A 5 17.27 35.02 -27.31
CA PRO A 5 18.45 34.29 -27.74
C PRO A 5 18.15 32.79 -27.94
N LYS A 6 18.73 32.21 -29.00
CA LYS A 6 18.65 30.77 -29.31
C LYS A 6 19.55 29.97 -28.35
N LEU A 7 18.94 29.09 -27.55
CA LEU A 7 19.66 28.06 -26.78
C LEU A 7 19.88 26.83 -27.68
N SER A 8 21.14 26.52 -28.00
CA SER A 8 21.52 25.28 -28.70
C SER A 8 21.76 24.17 -27.68
N ILE A 9 20.80 23.24 -27.54
CA ILE A 9 20.96 22.03 -26.72
C ILE A 9 21.57 20.92 -27.62
N LYS A 10 22.82 20.53 -27.33
CA LYS A 10 23.41 19.32 -27.89
C LYS A 10 22.78 18.10 -27.23
N ILE A 11 21.88 17.42 -27.94
CA ILE A 11 21.32 16.12 -27.56
C ILE A 11 22.38 15.04 -27.82
N LYS A 12 22.96 14.44 -26.77
CA LYS A 12 23.73 13.21 -26.90
C LYS A 12 22.74 12.05 -27.10
N ARG A 13 22.70 11.50 -28.31
CA ARG A 13 22.01 10.24 -28.63
C ARG A 13 22.77 9.09 -27.97
N ASN A 14 22.21 8.50 -26.92
CA ASN A 14 22.64 7.18 -26.48
C ASN A 14 21.84 6.14 -27.29
N ALA A 15 22.58 5.35 -28.06
CA ALA A 15 22.06 4.32 -28.95
C ALA A 15 21.41 3.18 -28.14
N LEU A 16 20.24 2.73 -28.61
CA LEU A 16 19.70 1.41 -28.31
C LEU A 16 20.63 0.36 -28.91
N LEU A 17 21.13 -0.56 -28.09
CA LEU A 17 21.77 -1.79 -28.56
C LEU A 17 20.75 -2.92 -28.45
N GLY A 18 20.23 -3.32 -29.60
CA GLY A 18 19.46 -4.54 -29.79
C GLY A 18 20.37 -5.76 -29.66
N LEU A 19 19.90 -6.77 -28.94
CA LEU A 19 20.58 -8.04 -28.78
C LEU A 19 20.29 -8.91 -30.02
N ALA A 20 21.28 -9.14 -30.88
CA ALA A 20 21.22 -10.16 -31.92
C ALA A 20 21.86 -11.44 -31.38
N ILE A 21 21.08 -12.51 -31.28
CA ILE A 21 21.58 -13.86 -30.96
C ILE A 21 21.98 -14.52 -32.29
N VAL A 22 23.28 -14.77 -32.47
CA VAL A 22 23.79 -15.65 -33.53
C VAL A 22 24.14 -16.98 -32.88
N VAL A 23 23.45 -18.04 -33.29
CA VAL A 23 23.82 -19.43 -32.97
C VAL A 23 24.76 -19.90 -34.08
N GLY A 24 25.99 -20.24 -33.70
CA GLY A 24 26.99 -20.84 -34.59
C GLY A 24 27.77 -21.90 -33.85
N ALA A 25 27.61 -23.16 -34.29
CA ALA A 25 28.43 -24.30 -33.87
C ALA A 25 29.72 -24.34 -34.71
N GLY A 26 30.85 -24.71 -34.11
CA GLY A 26 32.08 -25.03 -34.84
C GLY A 26 33.36 -24.82 -34.04
N ALA A 27 34.16 -25.88 -33.94
CA ALA A 27 35.35 -26.03 -33.12
C ALA A 27 36.56 -25.16 -33.51
N GLY A 28 37.47 -24.93 -32.56
CA GLY A 28 38.85 -24.51 -32.83
C GLY A 28 39.39 -23.41 -31.92
N THR A 29 40.48 -23.71 -31.23
CA THR A 29 41.18 -22.94 -30.18
C THR A 29 41.69 -21.55 -30.56
N ALA A 30 41.30 -20.53 -29.79
CA ALA A 30 42.16 -19.44 -29.30
C ALA A 30 41.39 -18.69 -28.19
N ALA A 31 41.86 -18.77 -26.95
CA ALA A 31 41.24 -18.04 -25.83
C ALA A 31 41.55 -16.54 -25.97
N ILE A 32 40.69 -15.83 -26.71
CA ILE A 32 40.62 -14.38 -26.65
C ILE A 32 39.89 -14.08 -25.35
N ALA A 33 40.62 -13.68 -24.31
CA ALA A 33 40.04 -13.13 -23.10
C ALA A 33 39.27 -11.86 -23.51
N GLN A 34 37.96 -11.99 -23.71
CA GLN A 34 37.07 -10.85 -23.76
C GLN A 34 37.15 -10.19 -22.39
N SER A 35 37.89 -9.08 -22.34
CA SER A 35 37.78 -8.09 -21.27
C SER A 35 36.34 -7.57 -21.29
N ALA A 36 35.46 -8.27 -20.58
CA ALA A 36 34.16 -7.76 -20.21
C ALA A 36 34.43 -6.48 -19.41
N SER A 37 34.21 -5.32 -20.03
CA SER A 37 34.25 -4.06 -19.33
C SER A 37 33.18 -4.14 -18.25
N ALA A 38 33.60 -4.34 -16.99
CA ALA A 38 32.71 -4.26 -15.86
C ALA A 38 31.93 -2.94 -15.96
N ALA A 39 30.60 -3.03 -15.92
CA ALA A 39 29.78 -1.84 -15.76
C ALA A 39 30.34 -1.05 -14.56
N PRO A 40 30.47 0.28 -14.66
CA PRO A 40 31.03 1.07 -13.57
C PRO A 40 30.25 0.74 -12.29
N ALA A 41 30.96 0.27 -11.28
CA ALA A 41 30.38 -0.01 -9.98
C ALA A 41 29.62 1.24 -9.53
N ALA A 42 28.37 1.07 -9.11
CA ALA A 42 27.58 2.17 -8.59
C ALA A 42 28.39 2.89 -7.51
N ALA A 43 28.57 4.20 -7.65
CA ALA A 43 29.36 4.99 -6.72
C ALA A 43 28.85 4.75 -5.30
N VAL A 44 29.75 4.35 -4.40
CA VAL A 44 29.41 4.11 -2.99
C VAL A 44 28.94 5.43 -2.37
N VAL A 45 27.74 5.43 -1.80
CA VAL A 45 27.19 6.60 -1.09
C VAL A 45 28.06 6.88 0.13
N THR A 46 28.62 8.10 0.23
CA THR A 46 29.42 8.49 1.38
C THR A 46 28.53 8.91 2.56
N SER A 47 29.02 8.74 3.79
CA SER A 47 28.31 9.19 5.00
C SER A 47 27.98 10.68 4.97
N GLU A 48 28.87 11.51 4.43
CA GLU A 48 28.68 12.96 4.29
C GLU A 48 27.56 13.28 3.29
N GLN A 49 27.56 12.62 2.12
CA GLN A 49 26.51 12.80 1.12
C GLN A 49 25.15 12.43 1.70
N SER A 50 25.06 11.28 2.37
CA SER A 50 23.83 10.81 2.99
C SER A 50 23.33 11.75 4.09
N LEU A 51 24.24 12.24 4.95
CA LEU A 51 23.91 13.24 5.96
C LEU A 51 23.39 14.54 5.33
N GLY A 52 23.98 14.99 4.22
CA GLY A 52 23.52 16.14 3.46
C GLY A 52 22.09 15.95 2.93
N VAL A 53 21.78 14.78 2.36
CA VAL A 53 20.41 14.44 1.91
C VAL A 53 19.44 14.49 3.08
N TYR A 54 19.77 13.84 4.20
CA TYR A 54 18.92 13.82 5.39
C TYR A 54 18.66 15.23 5.93
N ASN A 55 19.71 16.04 6.11
CA ASN A 55 19.57 17.39 6.66
C ASN A 55 18.69 18.28 5.79
N GLN A 56 18.78 18.17 4.47
CA GLN A 56 17.94 18.93 3.57
C GLN A 56 16.48 18.46 3.60
N PHE A 57 16.23 17.14 3.65
CA PHE A 57 14.89 16.59 3.86
C PHE A 57 14.28 17.09 5.19
N GLN A 58 15.04 17.08 6.28
CA GLN A 58 14.59 17.59 7.58
C GLN A 58 14.16 19.05 7.53
N LYS A 59 14.82 19.90 6.73
CA LYS A 59 14.41 21.31 6.57
C LYS A 59 13.02 21.42 5.96
N TYR A 60 12.73 20.66 4.90
CA TYR A 60 11.40 20.64 4.30
C TYR A 60 10.36 20.06 5.27
N LEU A 61 10.67 18.95 5.94
CA LEU A 61 9.74 18.31 6.86
C LEU A 61 9.40 19.21 8.06
N LYS A 62 10.38 19.84 8.71
CA LYS A 62 10.13 20.75 9.83
C LYS A 62 9.28 21.96 9.43
N ASN A 63 9.44 22.44 8.19
CA ASN A 63 8.64 23.55 7.67
C ASN A 63 7.20 23.13 7.27
N SER A 64 6.86 21.83 7.22
CA SER A 64 5.51 21.37 6.87
C SER A 64 4.45 21.75 7.89
N ALA A 65 4.84 21.98 9.14
CA ALA A 65 3.95 22.53 10.16
C ALA A 65 3.56 23.99 9.88
N LYS A 66 4.39 24.73 9.14
CA LYS A 66 4.18 26.16 8.82
C LYS A 66 3.47 26.36 7.50
N THR A 67 3.84 25.57 6.49
CA THR A 67 3.21 25.63 5.18
C THR A 67 2.96 24.23 4.64
N PRO A 68 1.71 23.94 4.23
CA PRO A 68 1.38 22.66 3.63
C PRO A 68 2.20 22.34 2.37
N TYR A 69 2.74 23.35 1.67
CA TYR A 69 3.63 23.15 0.51
C TYR A 69 4.96 22.47 0.86
N SER A 70 5.48 22.64 2.08
CA SER A 70 6.78 22.07 2.45
C SER A 70 6.76 20.54 2.56
N LEU A 71 5.61 19.92 2.85
CA LEU A 71 5.50 18.46 2.80
C LEU A 71 5.59 17.91 1.37
N ILE A 72 5.02 18.63 0.39
CA ILE A 72 5.16 18.31 -1.04
C ILE A 72 6.65 18.42 -1.44
N GLN A 73 7.34 19.47 -0.98
CA GLN A 73 8.78 19.61 -1.19
C GLN A 73 9.58 18.47 -0.56
N ALA A 74 9.25 18.05 0.67
CA ALA A 74 9.91 16.93 1.34
C ALA A 74 9.76 15.62 0.53
N ARG A 75 8.54 15.33 0.07
CA ARG A 75 8.24 14.17 -0.78
C ARG A 75 9.03 14.20 -2.09
N ASN A 76 8.94 15.32 -2.83
CA ASN A 76 9.64 15.48 -4.11
C ASN A 76 11.15 15.41 -3.94
N TYR A 77 11.68 16.00 -2.86
CA TYR A 77 13.10 15.92 -2.56
C TYR A 77 13.53 14.47 -2.34
N LEU A 78 12.77 13.71 -1.54
CA LEU A 78 13.06 12.31 -1.27
C LEU A 78 13.02 11.45 -2.54
N LEU A 79 11.99 11.59 -3.37
CA LEU A 79 11.88 10.87 -4.66
C LEU A 79 13.11 11.07 -5.55
N ASN A 80 13.68 12.28 -5.55
CA ASN A 80 14.82 12.63 -6.40
C ASN A 80 16.19 12.28 -5.79
N HIS A 81 16.29 12.14 -4.46
CA HIS A 81 17.58 12.06 -3.77
C HIS A 81 17.79 10.80 -2.93
N ILE A 82 16.78 9.93 -2.77
CA ILE A 82 16.87 8.73 -1.93
C ILE A 82 18.06 7.82 -2.30
N LYS A 83 18.40 7.74 -3.59
CA LYS A 83 19.56 6.98 -4.11
C LYS A 83 20.91 7.42 -3.53
N ARG A 84 20.98 8.64 -2.96
CA ARG A 84 22.17 9.25 -2.38
C ARG A 84 22.16 9.20 -0.85
N ALA A 85 21.21 8.48 -0.25
CA ALA A 85 21.17 8.20 1.18
C ALA A 85 21.58 6.76 1.45
N ASP A 86 22.27 6.54 2.56
CA ASP A 86 22.46 5.22 3.14
C ASP A 86 21.12 4.65 3.61
N SER A 87 21.05 3.32 3.74
CA SER A 87 19.81 2.61 4.01
C SER A 87 19.13 3.04 5.31
N TRP A 88 19.91 3.37 6.35
CA TRP A 88 19.35 3.81 7.62
C TRP A 88 18.69 5.19 7.49
N ARG A 89 19.39 6.18 6.92
CA ARG A 89 18.82 7.52 6.71
C ARG A 89 17.64 7.49 5.74
N ALA A 90 17.73 6.70 4.67
CA ALA A 90 16.63 6.46 3.74
C ALA A 90 15.38 5.94 4.46
N THR A 91 15.55 4.93 5.31
CA THR A 91 14.45 4.34 6.09
C THR A 91 13.80 5.37 7.01
N VAL A 92 14.60 6.13 7.76
CA VAL A 92 14.11 7.17 8.67
C VAL A 92 13.32 8.25 7.91
N MET A 93 13.84 8.72 6.77
CA MET A 93 13.15 9.74 5.96
C MET A 93 11.81 9.24 5.40
N VAL A 94 11.74 7.98 4.96
CA VAL A 94 10.50 7.38 4.46
C VAL A 94 9.45 7.24 5.57
N LEU A 95 9.84 6.76 6.76
CA LEU A 95 8.95 6.66 7.91
C LEU A 95 8.41 8.03 8.34
N GLN A 96 9.28 9.03 8.36
CA GLN A 96 8.90 10.41 8.71
C GLN A 96 7.98 11.04 7.66
N LEU A 97 8.22 10.80 6.37
CA LEU A 97 7.35 11.24 5.29
C LEU A 97 5.96 10.61 5.42
N GLU A 98 5.88 9.30 5.61
CA GLU A 98 4.62 8.57 5.79
C GLU A 98 3.83 9.11 7.00
N ASN A 99 4.49 9.31 8.15
CA ASN A 99 3.85 9.84 9.34
C ASN A 99 3.31 11.27 9.12
N ALA A 100 4.07 12.13 8.45
CA ALA A 100 3.64 13.49 8.16
C ALA A 100 2.46 13.55 7.16
N GLN A 101 2.44 12.66 6.17
CA GLN A 101 1.31 12.51 5.26
C GLN A 101 0.07 11.99 5.99
N LYS A 102 0.19 10.93 6.82
CA LYS A 102 -0.91 10.43 7.65
C LYS A 102 -1.50 11.53 8.55
N ALA A 103 -0.64 12.27 9.25
CA ALA A 103 -1.06 13.36 10.14
C ALA A 103 -1.78 14.49 9.38
N ARG A 104 -1.44 14.71 8.11
CA ARG A 104 -2.05 15.74 7.26
C ARG A 104 -3.36 15.29 6.62
N LEU A 105 -3.58 13.99 6.46
CA LEU A 105 -4.67 13.43 5.66
C LEU A 105 -6.05 13.91 6.12
N ASN A 106 -6.36 13.78 7.42
CA ASN A 106 -7.68 14.12 7.96
C ASN A 106 -8.04 15.59 7.70
N VAL A 107 -7.14 16.51 8.06
CA VAL A 107 -7.36 17.95 7.87
C VAL A 107 -7.43 18.32 6.38
N PHE A 108 -6.70 17.61 5.52
CA PHE A 108 -6.76 17.85 4.08
C PHE A 108 -8.08 17.32 3.48
N SER A 109 -8.60 16.19 3.97
CA SER A 109 -9.83 15.55 3.46
C SER A 109 -11.02 16.50 3.50
N GLU A 110 -11.14 17.32 4.54
CA GLU A 110 -12.21 18.31 4.69
C GLU A 110 -12.32 19.27 3.51
N LYS A 111 -11.20 19.56 2.83
CA LYS A 111 -11.21 20.43 1.65
C LYS A 111 -11.92 19.80 0.45
N LEU A 112 -12.05 18.47 0.39
CA LEU A 112 -12.70 17.77 -0.71
C LEU A 112 -14.23 17.71 -0.54
N PHE A 113 -14.78 17.80 0.67
CA PHE A 113 -16.22 17.65 0.92
C PHE A 113 -17.15 18.81 0.50
N PRO A 114 -16.72 20.06 0.27
CA PRO A 114 -17.61 21.09 -0.25
C PRO A 114 -18.31 20.64 -1.53
N GLU A 115 -19.61 20.92 -1.63
CA GLU A 115 -20.49 20.44 -2.71
C GLU A 115 -19.93 20.77 -4.11
N LYS A 116 -19.37 21.98 -4.28
CA LYS A 116 -18.73 22.41 -5.52
C LYS A 116 -17.61 21.46 -5.94
N VAL A 117 -16.77 21.02 -4.99
CA VAL A 117 -15.64 20.13 -5.24
C VAL A 117 -16.13 18.72 -5.57
N GLN A 118 -17.04 18.17 -4.76
CA GLN A 118 -17.63 16.84 -4.98
C GLN A 118 -18.30 16.75 -6.36
N LYS A 119 -19.16 17.72 -6.72
CA LYS A 119 -19.83 17.77 -8.02
C LYS A 119 -18.85 17.86 -9.19
N ALA A 120 -17.76 18.62 -9.04
CA ALA A 120 -16.73 18.73 -10.08
C ALA A 120 -15.98 17.41 -10.30
N ILE A 121 -15.59 16.72 -9.21
CA ILE A 121 -14.95 15.40 -9.28
C ILE A 121 -15.90 14.38 -9.91
N ASP A 122 -17.15 14.34 -9.45
CA ASP A 122 -18.16 13.41 -9.91
C ASP A 122 -18.49 13.58 -11.41
N ALA A 123 -18.71 14.83 -11.85
CA ALA A 123 -18.96 15.13 -13.25
C ALA A 123 -17.77 14.74 -14.14
N ALA A 124 -16.53 14.94 -13.66
CA ALA A 124 -15.33 14.53 -14.38
C ALA A 124 -15.16 13.01 -14.44
N TYR A 125 -15.44 12.32 -13.33
CA TYR A 125 -15.40 10.85 -13.26
C TYR A 125 -16.42 10.20 -14.20
N ARG A 126 -17.65 10.71 -14.20
CA ARG A 126 -18.71 10.27 -15.13
C ARG A 126 -18.37 10.52 -16.60
N LYS A 127 -17.70 11.63 -16.92
CA LYS A 127 -17.24 11.95 -18.29
C LYS A 127 -16.07 11.10 -18.77
N GLY A 128 -15.10 10.81 -17.90
CA GLY A 128 -13.96 9.95 -18.23
C GLY A 128 -14.34 8.49 -18.43
N GLY A 129 -15.48 8.07 -17.88
CA GLY A 129 -15.92 6.69 -17.85
C GLY A 129 -15.26 5.94 -16.70
N GLN A 130 -16.04 5.15 -15.96
CA GLN A 130 -15.59 4.40 -14.77
C GLN A 130 -14.38 3.50 -15.06
N GLN A 131 -14.25 3.01 -16.31
CA GLN A 131 -13.11 2.24 -16.81
C GLN A 131 -11.76 2.97 -16.67
N THR A 132 -11.74 4.31 -16.70
CA THR A 132 -10.50 5.10 -16.58
C THR A 132 -10.00 5.25 -15.15
N GLY A 133 -10.81 4.80 -14.17
CA GLY A 133 -10.51 4.86 -12.75
C GLY A 133 -10.52 6.28 -12.18
N LEU A 134 -10.53 6.37 -10.85
CA LEU A 134 -10.53 7.63 -10.11
C LEU A 134 -9.10 8.22 -9.99
N THR A 135 -8.43 8.43 -11.12
CA THR A 135 -7.06 8.96 -11.16
C THR A 135 -7.04 10.48 -11.37
N TYR A 136 -6.12 11.18 -10.71
CA TYR A 136 -5.96 12.63 -10.91
C TYR A 136 -5.72 13.00 -12.37
N SER A 137 -4.94 12.19 -13.10
CA SER A 137 -4.64 12.43 -14.52
C SER A 137 -5.88 12.37 -15.41
N SER A 138 -6.87 11.52 -15.08
CA SER A 138 -8.16 11.44 -15.78
C SER A 138 -9.04 12.63 -15.40
N LEU A 139 -9.21 12.88 -14.10
CA LEU A 139 -10.05 13.96 -13.58
C LEU A 139 -9.63 15.35 -14.09
N LEU A 140 -8.32 15.64 -14.08
CA LEU A 140 -7.77 16.91 -14.53
C LEU A 140 -7.89 17.14 -16.04
N LYS A 141 -8.36 16.18 -16.85
CA LYS A 141 -8.71 16.44 -18.26
C LYS A 141 -10.06 17.16 -18.39
N TYR A 142 -10.97 16.91 -17.46
CA TYR A 142 -12.36 17.37 -17.55
C TYR A 142 -12.70 18.49 -16.57
N ILE A 143 -11.97 18.60 -15.45
CA ILE A 143 -12.17 19.67 -14.47
C ILE A 143 -11.48 20.94 -14.97
N THR A 144 -12.27 21.98 -15.27
CA THR A 144 -11.77 23.29 -15.72
C THR A 144 -11.69 24.32 -14.60
N ASP A 145 -12.34 24.08 -13.45
CA ASP A 145 -12.30 25.00 -12.31
C ASP A 145 -10.92 25.03 -11.66
N ASP A 146 -10.24 26.18 -11.72
CA ASP A 146 -8.86 26.33 -11.25
C ASP A 146 -8.69 26.01 -9.76
N SER A 147 -9.67 26.33 -8.92
CA SER A 147 -9.61 26.04 -7.49
C SER A 147 -9.66 24.53 -7.21
N VAL A 148 -10.53 23.80 -7.92
CA VAL A 148 -10.63 22.34 -7.79
C VAL A 148 -9.39 21.67 -8.36
N ARG A 149 -8.88 22.15 -9.50
CA ARG A 149 -7.62 21.64 -10.10
C ARG A 149 -6.43 21.82 -9.16
N ALA A 150 -6.30 23.00 -8.54
CA ALA A 150 -5.24 23.28 -7.57
C ALA A 150 -5.34 22.35 -6.36
N LEU A 151 -6.56 22.13 -5.85
CA LEU A 151 -6.80 21.24 -4.72
C LEU A 151 -6.46 19.77 -5.04
N LEU A 152 -6.86 19.26 -6.20
CA LEU A 152 -6.50 17.91 -6.66
C LEU A 152 -4.99 17.76 -6.87
N THR A 153 -4.33 18.81 -7.36
CA THR A 153 -2.88 18.84 -7.52
C THR A 153 -2.17 18.85 -6.16
N GLU A 154 -2.70 19.58 -5.17
CA GLU A 154 -2.22 19.58 -3.78
C GLU A 154 -2.34 18.16 -3.18
N SER A 155 -3.51 17.52 -3.35
CA SER A 155 -3.79 16.15 -2.91
C SER A 155 -2.79 15.13 -3.48
N TYR A 156 -2.59 15.16 -4.80
CA TYR A 156 -1.59 14.33 -5.47
C TYR A 156 -0.17 14.64 -5.00
N GLY A 157 0.15 15.92 -4.80
CA GLY A 157 1.43 16.38 -4.28
C GLY A 157 1.75 15.81 -2.90
N TYR A 158 0.74 15.61 -2.05
CA TYR A 158 0.89 14.91 -0.78
C TYR A 158 1.14 13.42 -0.92
N GLY A 159 0.98 12.83 -2.10
CA GLY A 159 1.07 11.37 -2.26
C GLY A 159 -0.20 10.66 -1.80
N TYR A 160 -1.35 11.31 -1.93
CA TYR A 160 -2.64 10.66 -1.80
C TYR A 160 -3.12 10.12 -3.15
N LYS A 161 -4.11 9.24 -3.08
CA LYS A 161 -4.99 8.90 -4.19
C LYS A 161 -6.43 9.18 -3.76
N LEU A 162 -7.34 9.19 -4.72
CA LEU A 162 -8.76 9.35 -4.42
C LEU A 162 -9.46 7.99 -4.39
N GLU A 163 -10.43 7.89 -3.51
CA GLU A 163 -11.38 6.79 -3.41
C GLU A 163 -12.80 7.34 -3.42
N THR A 164 -13.77 6.44 -3.62
CA THR A 164 -15.19 6.77 -3.49
C THR A 164 -15.96 5.69 -2.74
N SER A 165 -16.90 6.14 -1.90
CA SER A 165 -17.87 5.32 -1.18
C SER A 165 -19.14 6.14 -1.02
N GLU A 166 -20.30 5.52 -1.18
CA GLU A 166 -21.62 6.16 -1.07
C GLU A 166 -21.78 7.46 -1.89
N GLY A 167 -21.10 7.57 -3.04
CA GLY A 167 -21.14 8.75 -3.90
C GLY A 167 -20.27 9.93 -3.43
N MET A 168 -19.53 9.76 -2.33
CA MET A 168 -18.56 10.72 -1.83
C MET A 168 -17.16 10.39 -2.34
N TYR A 169 -16.35 11.42 -2.57
CA TYR A 169 -14.96 11.32 -3.04
C TYR A 169 -14.01 11.85 -1.97
N TYR A 170 -13.02 11.06 -1.55
CA TYR A 170 -12.11 11.42 -0.46
C TYR A 170 -10.69 10.94 -0.74
N PRO A 171 -9.67 11.56 -0.11
CA PRO A 171 -8.29 11.16 -0.30
C PRO A 171 -7.93 10.02 0.66
N VAL A 172 -7.07 9.12 0.20
CA VAL A 172 -6.43 8.10 1.04
C VAL A 172 -4.93 8.06 0.73
N MET A 173 -4.15 7.47 1.63
CA MET A 173 -2.72 7.23 1.39
C MET A 173 -2.51 6.39 0.13
N HIS A 174 -1.57 6.80 -0.74
CA HIS A 174 -1.19 6.03 -1.92
C HIS A 174 0.11 5.23 -1.68
N TYR A 175 -0.01 4.07 -1.01
CA TYR A 175 1.16 3.24 -0.69
C TYR A 175 1.83 2.60 -1.90
N GLU A 176 1.14 2.43 -3.03
CA GLU A 176 1.78 2.01 -4.28
C GLU A 176 2.91 2.99 -4.66
N GLY A 177 2.70 4.29 -4.44
CA GLY A 177 3.72 5.32 -4.65
C GLY A 177 4.94 5.20 -3.73
N PHE A 178 4.83 4.48 -2.61
CA PHE A 178 5.96 4.22 -1.70
C PHE A 178 6.85 3.07 -2.15
N LYS A 179 6.38 2.19 -3.04
CA LYS A 179 7.18 1.06 -3.53
C LYS A 179 8.48 1.48 -4.21
N PHE A 180 8.51 2.69 -4.78
CA PHE A 180 9.73 3.31 -5.31
C PHE A 180 10.88 3.35 -4.29
N PHE A 181 10.58 3.49 -2.99
CA PHE A 181 11.58 3.60 -1.93
C PHE A 181 12.15 2.24 -1.48
N LYS A 182 11.46 1.13 -1.76
CA LYS A 182 11.82 -0.21 -1.26
C LYS A 182 13.29 -0.61 -1.47
N PRO A 183 13.93 -0.33 -2.64
CA PRO A 183 15.32 -0.71 -2.85
C PRO A 183 16.33 0.02 -1.94
N TYR A 184 15.92 1.10 -1.26
CA TYR A 184 16.81 1.97 -0.48
C TYR A 184 16.59 1.88 1.03
N ILE A 185 15.59 1.14 1.50
CA ILE A 185 15.17 1.13 2.91
C ILE A 185 15.32 -0.26 3.53
N GLY A 186 15.12 -0.34 4.85
CA GLY A 186 15.08 -1.59 5.59
C GLY A 186 14.05 -2.56 5.03
N LYS A 187 14.38 -3.86 5.04
CA LYS A 187 13.52 -4.93 4.52
C LYS A 187 12.17 -4.99 5.22
N ASP A 188 12.15 -4.71 6.52
CA ASP A 188 10.94 -4.63 7.33
C ASP A 188 10.01 -3.53 6.79
N ILE A 189 10.52 -2.31 6.57
CA ILE A 189 9.69 -1.22 6.06
C ILE A 189 9.27 -1.48 4.60
N ALA A 190 10.12 -2.12 3.80
CA ALA A 190 9.77 -2.53 2.45
C ALA A 190 8.61 -3.55 2.42
N ALA A 191 8.62 -4.54 3.32
CA ALA A 191 7.52 -5.52 3.46
C ALA A 191 6.24 -4.86 3.98
N TYR A 192 6.35 -3.94 4.95
CA TYR A 192 5.21 -3.16 5.43
C TYR A 192 4.55 -2.33 4.31
N ILE A 193 5.34 -1.71 3.44
CA ILE A 193 4.81 -0.98 2.28
C ILE A 193 4.01 -1.89 1.35
N ASP A 194 4.44 -3.14 1.14
CA ASP A 194 3.68 -4.08 0.30
C ASP A 194 2.32 -4.43 0.93
N LEU A 195 2.28 -4.69 2.24
CA LEU A 195 1.03 -4.95 2.96
C LEU A 195 0.05 -3.79 2.87
N MET A 196 0.55 -2.57 3.04
CA MET A 196 -0.28 -1.36 2.97
C MET A 196 -0.68 -1.00 1.53
N ALA A 197 0.16 -1.30 0.54
CA ALA A 197 -0.17 -1.13 -0.87
C ALA A 197 -1.25 -2.13 -1.32
N ALA A 198 -1.14 -3.40 -0.94
CA ALA A 198 -2.17 -4.40 -1.24
C ALA A 198 -3.55 -3.96 -0.70
N ASP A 199 -3.58 -3.50 0.54
CA ASP A 199 -4.81 -3.04 1.18
C ASP A 199 -5.35 -1.75 0.56
N THR A 200 -4.52 -0.72 0.41
CA THR A 200 -5.02 0.53 -0.17
C THR A 200 -5.43 0.37 -1.64
N ASN A 201 -4.76 -0.47 -2.43
CA ASN A 201 -5.12 -0.69 -3.84
C ASN A 201 -6.43 -1.45 -4.03
N LYS A 202 -6.74 -2.38 -3.12
CA LYS A 202 -7.99 -3.14 -3.11
C LYS A 202 -8.45 -3.25 -1.66
N PRO A 203 -9.18 -2.26 -1.12
CA PRO A 203 -9.61 -2.25 0.27
C PRO A 203 -10.35 -3.53 0.64
N ALA A 204 -10.07 -4.08 1.83
CA ALA A 204 -10.80 -5.24 2.32
C ALA A 204 -12.24 -4.88 2.73
N LEU A 205 -12.48 -3.63 3.14
CA LEU A 205 -13.80 -3.14 3.55
C LEU A 205 -14.23 -1.90 2.78
N ASN A 206 -15.54 -1.82 2.51
CA ASN A 206 -16.22 -0.62 2.04
C ASN A 206 -17.63 -0.60 2.64
N ASP A 207 -18.05 0.53 3.21
CA ASP A 207 -19.35 0.69 3.87
C ASP A 207 -19.70 -0.49 4.80
N ALA A 208 -18.80 -0.78 5.76
CA ALA A 208 -18.92 -1.90 6.70
C ALA A 208 -19.15 -3.30 6.08
N ALA A 209 -18.98 -3.47 4.77
CA ALA A 209 -19.01 -4.73 4.05
C ALA A 209 -17.58 -5.20 3.78
N ILE A 210 -17.35 -6.51 3.82
CA ILE A 210 -16.12 -7.11 3.30
C ILE A 210 -16.30 -7.22 1.77
N VAL A 211 -15.46 -6.52 1.02
CA VAL A 211 -15.59 -6.39 -0.45
C VAL A 211 -14.53 -7.18 -1.22
N ILE A 212 -13.87 -8.12 -0.53
CA ILE A 212 -12.95 -9.10 -1.08
C ILE A 212 -13.43 -10.50 -0.71
N SER A 213 -12.99 -11.53 -1.45
CA SER A 213 -13.32 -12.92 -1.10
C SER A 213 -12.76 -13.31 0.27
N TRP A 214 -13.40 -14.25 0.96
CA TRP A 214 -12.90 -14.86 2.20
C TRP A 214 -11.49 -15.43 2.07
N ASP A 215 -11.18 -16.07 0.93
CA ASP A 215 -9.82 -16.54 0.60
C ASP A 215 -8.78 -15.40 0.68
N GLU A 216 -9.08 -14.28 0.06
CA GLU A 216 -8.19 -13.12 0.03
C GLU A 216 -8.07 -12.48 1.42
N LEU A 217 -9.17 -12.42 2.17
CA LEU A 217 -9.18 -11.95 3.56
C LEU A 217 -8.21 -12.77 4.43
N ILE A 218 -8.34 -14.10 4.41
CA ILE A 218 -7.48 -15.01 5.16
C ILE A 218 -6.02 -14.86 4.73
N ASN A 219 -5.74 -14.83 3.43
CA ASN A 219 -4.37 -14.68 2.92
C ASN A 219 -3.72 -13.36 3.37
N ARG A 220 -4.49 -12.26 3.40
CA ARG A 220 -4.01 -10.98 3.92
C ARG A 220 -3.75 -11.03 5.42
N THR A 221 -4.61 -11.71 6.19
CA THR A 221 -4.41 -11.95 7.63
C THR A 221 -3.12 -12.73 7.90
N LEU A 222 -2.87 -13.80 7.12
CA LEU A 222 -1.64 -14.59 7.22
C LEU A 222 -0.38 -13.79 6.84
N ALA A 223 -0.47 -12.90 5.85
CA ALA A 223 0.63 -12.01 5.51
C ALA A 223 0.98 -11.03 6.64
N LEU A 224 -0.04 -10.53 7.37
CA LEU A 224 0.16 -9.69 8.57
C LEU A 224 0.79 -10.49 9.72
N GLU A 225 0.32 -11.72 9.96
CA GLU A 225 0.90 -12.63 10.97
C GLU A 225 2.39 -12.92 10.65
N SER A 226 2.68 -13.26 9.39
CA SER A 226 4.05 -13.51 8.93
C SER A 226 4.96 -12.29 9.16
N TYR A 227 4.47 -11.08 8.88
CA TYR A 227 5.22 -9.86 9.14
C TYR A 227 5.56 -9.68 10.62
N VAL A 228 4.58 -9.88 11.50
CA VAL A 228 4.78 -9.72 12.95
C VAL A 228 5.82 -10.71 13.47
N LYS A 229 5.82 -11.94 12.93
CA LYS A 229 6.79 -12.99 13.26
C LYS A 229 8.19 -12.71 12.70
N GLU A 230 8.29 -12.28 11.45
CA GLU A 230 9.57 -12.05 10.76
C GLU A 230 10.27 -10.76 11.24
N TYR A 231 9.48 -9.73 11.55
CA TYR A 231 9.97 -8.41 11.91
C TYR A 231 9.46 -7.96 13.29
N PRO A 232 9.74 -8.68 14.40
CA PRO A 232 9.18 -8.36 15.72
C PRO A 232 9.70 -7.05 16.30
N LYS A 233 10.85 -6.55 15.79
CA LYS A 233 11.52 -5.32 16.24
C LYS A 233 11.35 -4.14 15.27
N SER A 234 10.54 -4.29 14.23
CA SER A 234 10.30 -3.19 13.29
C SER A 234 9.59 -2.04 13.99
N ASN A 235 9.86 -0.81 13.54
CA ASN A 235 9.09 0.36 13.96
C ASN A 235 7.60 0.25 13.60
N ARG A 236 7.23 -0.65 12.65
CA ARG A 236 5.85 -0.83 12.20
C ARG A 236 5.13 -2.05 12.80
N THR A 237 5.80 -2.88 13.59
CA THR A 237 5.20 -4.11 14.15
C THR A 237 3.95 -3.83 14.99
N GLY A 238 3.95 -2.78 15.81
CA GLY A 238 2.78 -2.40 16.60
C GLY A 238 1.56 -2.11 15.73
N ALA A 239 1.72 -1.25 14.71
CA ALA A 239 0.64 -0.93 13.77
C ALA A 239 0.17 -2.15 12.96
N VAL A 240 1.08 -3.06 12.62
CA VAL A 240 0.72 -4.31 11.91
C VAL A 240 -0.02 -5.28 12.83
N LYS A 241 0.31 -5.34 14.13
CA LYS A 241 -0.45 -6.12 15.13
C LYS A 241 -1.88 -5.60 15.29
N ASP A 242 -2.06 -4.29 15.39
CA ASP A 242 -3.40 -3.69 15.48
C ASP A 242 -4.25 -4.05 14.25
N LYS A 243 -3.64 -3.99 13.06
CA LYS A 243 -4.29 -4.41 11.81
C LYS A 243 -4.56 -5.91 11.78
N LEU A 244 -3.62 -6.74 12.22
CA LEU A 244 -3.79 -8.20 12.32
C LEU A 244 -5.00 -8.52 13.19
N LYS A 245 -5.11 -7.93 14.37
CA LYS A 245 -6.25 -8.12 15.30
C LYS A 245 -7.59 -7.75 14.66
N LEU A 246 -7.62 -6.63 13.93
CA LEU A 246 -8.79 -6.22 13.17
C LEU A 246 -9.14 -7.24 12.08
N MET A 247 -8.16 -7.70 11.31
CA MET A 247 -8.37 -8.68 10.26
C MET A 247 -8.79 -10.04 10.80
N GLU A 248 -8.21 -10.49 11.91
CA GLU A 248 -8.63 -11.68 12.65
C GLU A 248 -10.10 -11.58 13.06
N THR A 249 -10.53 -10.42 13.57
CA THR A 249 -11.93 -10.18 13.89
C THR A 249 -12.82 -10.38 12.65
N PHE A 250 -12.43 -9.82 11.49
CA PHE A 250 -13.19 -10.01 10.26
C PHE A 250 -13.17 -11.44 9.74
N VAL A 251 -12.05 -12.15 9.87
CA VAL A 251 -11.98 -13.57 9.48
C VAL A 251 -12.99 -14.38 10.28
N PHE A 252 -13.07 -14.17 11.60
CA PHE A 252 -13.87 -15.03 12.48
C PHE A 252 -15.31 -14.56 12.71
N TYR A 253 -15.61 -13.28 12.57
CA TYR A 253 -16.95 -12.73 12.83
C TYR A 253 -17.58 -12.06 11.60
N GLY A 254 -16.80 -11.80 10.55
CA GLY A 254 -17.22 -10.98 9.43
C GLY A 254 -17.36 -9.52 9.82
N SER A 255 -18.07 -8.77 8.98
CA SER A 255 -18.42 -7.37 9.22
C SER A 255 -19.94 -7.19 9.27
N ASN A 256 -20.42 -6.01 9.64
CA ASN A 256 -21.86 -5.75 9.77
C ASN A 256 -22.66 -6.07 8.49
N ASN A 257 -22.14 -5.67 7.33
CA ASN A 257 -22.79 -5.88 6.03
C ASN A 257 -22.30 -7.16 5.32
N THR A 258 -21.38 -7.92 5.93
CA THR A 258 -20.87 -9.20 5.41
C THR A 258 -20.51 -10.12 6.58
N PRO A 259 -21.52 -10.61 7.31
CA PRO A 259 -21.26 -11.37 8.53
C PRO A 259 -20.73 -12.77 8.21
N ALA A 260 -19.90 -13.32 9.11
CA ALA A 260 -19.37 -14.68 8.97
C ALA A 260 -20.42 -15.75 9.24
N TYR A 261 -21.52 -15.40 9.91
CA TYR A 261 -22.62 -16.29 10.20
C TYR A 261 -23.95 -15.60 9.89
N GLU A 262 -24.94 -16.38 9.48
CA GLU A 262 -26.31 -15.93 9.33
C GLU A 262 -26.89 -15.44 10.65
N TYR A 263 -27.81 -14.47 10.59
CA TYR A 263 -28.55 -13.97 11.74
C TYR A 263 -30.02 -14.37 11.67
N LEU A 264 -30.60 -14.75 12.81
CA LEU A 264 -32.07 -14.74 12.96
C LEU A 264 -32.57 -13.30 13.08
N ALA A 265 -33.88 -13.10 12.89
CA ALA A 265 -34.56 -11.81 13.07
C ALA A 265 -34.36 -11.15 14.45
N LYS A 266 -33.77 -11.86 15.42
CA LYS A 266 -33.41 -11.37 16.77
C LYS A 266 -31.93 -11.03 16.95
N GLY A 267 -31.11 -11.11 15.89
CA GLY A 267 -29.67 -10.83 15.95
C GLY A 267 -28.80 -11.97 16.49
N GLU A 268 -29.35 -13.18 16.58
CA GLU A 268 -28.62 -14.38 17.02
C GLU A 268 -27.90 -15.02 15.83
N LEU A 269 -26.59 -15.27 15.95
CA LEU A 269 -25.78 -15.98 14.96
C LEU A 269 -26.25 -17.44 14.87
N THR A 270 -26.44 -17.97 13.67
CA THR A 270 -26.92 -19.35 13.46
C THR A 270 -25.90 -20.24 12.81
N THR A 271 -25.50 -19.94 11.60
CA THR A 271 -24.87 -20.90 10.68
C THR A 271 -23.77 -20.18 9.92
N ILE A 272 -22.60 -20.81 9.80
CA ILE A 272 -21.48 -20.19 9.10
C ILE A 272 -21.82 -19.97 7.62
N ASP A 273 -21.35 -18.87 7.05
CA ASP A 273 -21.35 -18.66 5.61
C ASP A 273 -20.63 -19.85 4.92
N PRO A 274 -21.30 -20.59 4.02
CA PRO A 274 -20.70 -21.72 3.32
C PRO A 274 -19.41 -21.35 2.55
N GLU A 275 -19.33 -20.12 2.00
CA GLU A 275 -18.12 -19.67 1.30
C GLU A 275 -16.96 -19.45 2.27
N LEU A 276 -17.24 -18.97 3.48
CA LEU A 276 -16.23 -18.84 4.53
C LEU A 276 -15.76 -20.21 5.02
N LYS A 277 -16.68 -21.16 5.26
CA LYS A 277 -16.30 -22.53 5.63
C LYS A 277 -15.38 -23.15 4.57
N GLN A 278 -15.74 -23.01 3.29
CA GLN A 278 -14.90 -23.49 2.19
C GLN A 278 -13.52 -22.81 2.18
N ALA A 279 -13.46 -21.51 2.43
CA ALA A 279 -12.20 -20.77 2.51
C ALA A 279 -11.33 -21.25 3.69
N TYR A 280 -11.92 -21.59 4.84
CA TYR A 280 -11.22 -22.21 5.97
C TYR A 280 -10.62 -23.57 5.61
N GLU A 281 -11.41 -24.45 5.00
CA GLU A 281 -10.95 -25.77 4.56
C GLU A 281 -9.80 -25.65 3.56
N LYS A 282 -9.92 -24.72 2.61
CA LYS A 282 -8.90 -24.43 1.61
C LYS A 282 -7.61 -23.89 2.25
N ALA A 283 -7.72 -22.98 3.21
CA ALA A 283 -6.56 -22.43 3.92
C ALA A 283 -5.76 -23.50 4.68
N LEU A 284 -6.40 -24.61 5.06
CA LEU A 284 -5.78 -25.72 5.78
C LEU A 284 -5.24 -26.85 4.89
N GLN A 285 -5.36 -26.75 3.55
CA GLN A 285 -4.89 -27.80 2.64
C GLN A 285 -3.39 -28.11 2.79
N SER A 286 -2.58 -27.12 3.18
CA SER A 286 -1.14 -27.28 3.45
C SER A 286 -0.82 -27.55 4.93
N GLY A 287 -1.84 -27.74 5.77
CA GLY A 287 -1.73 -27.84 7.22
C GLY A 287 -1.59 -26.47 7.92
N ALA A 288 -1.82 -26.46 9.24
CA ALA A 288 -1.78 -25.23 10.03
C ALA A 288 -0.36 -24.75 10.38
N GLY A 289 0.63 -25.65 10.34
CA GLY A 289 2.03 -25.33 10.66
C GLY A 289 2.18 -24.64 12.02
N ASP A 290 2.93 -23.54 12.05
CA ASP A 290 3.10 -22.72 13.25
C ASP A 290 2.25 -21.43 13.26
N SER A 291 1.36 -21.25 12.28
CA SER A 291 0.41 -20.13 12.23
C SER A 291 -0.61 -20.25 13.36
N ARG A 292 -0.75 -19.18 14.15
CA ARG A 292 -1.77 -19.06 15.18
C ARG A 292 -3.14 -18.94 14.51
N VAL A 293 -3.26 -18.13 13.46
CA VAL A 293 -4.50 -17.95 12.69
C VAL A 293 -5.00 -19.29 12.12
N LEU A 294 -4.16 -20.07 11.46
CA LEU A 294 -4.57 -21.37 10.89
C LEU A 294 -4.94 -22.39 11.97
N LYS A 295 -4.24 -22.42 13.11
CA LYS A 295 -4.61 -23.30 14.24
C LYS A 295 -5.96 -22.93 14.83
N THR A 296 -6.29 -21.64 14.89
CA THR A 296 -7.60 -21.16 15.30
C THR A 296 -8.66 -21.57 14.29
N ILE A 297 -8.41 -21.38 12.99
CA ILE A 297 -9.31 -21.84 11.91
C ILE A 297 -9.58 -23.35 12.02
N GLN A 298 -8.53 -24.16 12.22
CA GLN A 298 -8.65 -25.61 12.40
C GLN A 298 -9.52 -25.98 13.61
N SER A 299 -9.36 -25.26 14.72
CA SER A 299 -10.14 -25.49 15.93
C SER A 299 -11.62 -25.12 15.73
N VAL A 300 -11.88 -23.99 15.06
CA VAL A 300 -13.23 -23.53 14.72
C VAL A 300 -13.93 -24.51 13.79
N LEU A 301 -13.26 -25.00 12.73
CA LEU A 301 -13.83 -26.02 11.85
C LEU A 301 -14.23 -27.29 12.61
N GLY A 302 -13.36 -27.79 13.51
CA GLY A 302 -13.71 -28.95 14.32
C GLY A 302 -14.93 -28.73 15.24
N MET A 303 -15.10 -27.51 15.77
CA MET A 303 -16.29 -27.15 16.55
C MET A 303 -17.55 -27.01 15.69
N LEU A 304 -17.42 -26.51 14.45
CA LEU A 304 -18.51 -26.40 13.48
C LEU A 304 -18.97 -27.77 13.00
N ASP A 305 -18.05 -28.69 12.71
CA ASP A 305 -18.38 -30.06 12.33
C ASP A 305 -19.15 -30.78 13.45
N ALA A 306 -18.77 -30.54 14.71
CA ALA A 306 -19.46 -31.09 15.87
C ALA A 306 -20.85 -30.47 16.13
N SER A 307 -21.11 -29.26 15.64
CA SER A 307 -22.39 -28.56 15.82
C SER A 307 -23.30 -28.61 14.60
N GLY A 308 -22.87 -29.23 13.50
CA GLY A 308 -23.56 -29.19 12.21
C GLY A 308 -23.61 -27.78 11.64
N ASP A 309 -22.44 -27.12 11.60
CA ASP A 309 -22.20 -25.75 11.09
C ASP A 309 -22.84 -24.62 11.89
N LYS A 310 -23.33 -24.92 13.09
CA LYS A 310 -24.03 -23.95 13.93
C LYS A 310 -23.09 -23.20 14.87
N TRP A 311 -23.26 -21.89 14.92
CA TRP A 311 -22.72 -21.06 15.99
C TRP A 311 -23.22 -21.53 17.35
N ASN A 312 -22.35 -21.50 18.35
CA ASN A 312 -22.69 -21.84 19.73
C ASN A 312 -21.74 -21.14 20.72
N GLY A 313 -22.10 -21.17 22.01
CA GLY A 313 -21.33 -20.52 23.06
C GLY A 313 -19.89 -21.04 23.24
N ASN A 314 -19.58 -22.26 22.78
CA ASN A 314 -18.21 -22.79 22.84
C ASN A 314 -17.33 -22.10 21.78
N ILE A 315 -17.84 -21.94 20.55
CA ILE A 315 -17.15 -21.20 19.48
C ILE A 315 -16.96 -19.74 19.90
N GLU A 316 -18.02 -19.11 20.41
CA GLU A 316 -17.96 -17.72 20.90
C GLU A 316 -16.91 -17.54 22.00
N LYS A 317 -16.93 -18.43 23.00
CA LYS A 317 -15.95 -18.40 24.09
C LYS A 317 -14.53 -18.60 23.57
N PHE A 318 -14.32 -19.57 22.70
CA PHE A 318 -13.00 -19.86 22.11
C PHE A 318 -12.45 -18.65 21.34
N LEU A 319 -13.25 -18.06 20.45
CA LEU A 319 -12.83 -16.93 19.64
C LEU A 319 -12.62 -15.65 20.46
N ARG A 320 -13.47 -15.40 21.48
CA ARG A 320 -13.27 -14.28 22.40
C ARG A 320 -11.94 -14.42 23.14
N ASP A 321 -11.64 -15.61 23.65
CA ASP A 321 -10.38 -15.87 24.36
C ASP A 321 -9.19 -15.73 23.39
N PHE A 322 -9.32 -16.11 22.13
CA PHE A 322 -8.31 -15.91 21.09
C PHE A 322 -8.01 -14.42 20.80
N ILE A 323 -9.04 -13.56 20.71
CA ILE A 323 -8.88 -12.11 20.44
C ILE A 323 -8.35 -11.35 21.66
N GLN A 324 -8.70 -11.79 22.87
CA GLN A 324 -8.32 -11.09 24.11
C GLN A 324 -6.90 -11.40 24.58
N ASN A 325 -6.35 -12.57 24.23
CA ASN A 325 -5.03 -13.01 24.69
C ASN A 325 -3.87 -12.59 23.78
N ASP A 326 -4.07 -11.57 22.94
CA ASP A 326 -3.14 -11.08 21.91
C ASP A 326 -2.90 -9.58 21.96
#